data_AF-A0A850M3A0-F1
#
_entry.id   AF-A0A850M3A0-F1
#
_cell.length_a   1.000
_cell.length_b   1.000
_cell.length_c   1.000
_cell.angle_alpha   90.00
_cell.angle_beta   90.00
_cell.angle_gamma   90.00
#
_symmetry.space_group_name_H-M   'P 1'
#
loop_
_entity.id
_entity.type
_entity.pdbx_description
1 polymer ?
#
loop_
_entity_poly.entity_id
_entity_poly.type
_entity_poly.pdbx_seq_one_letter_code
_entity_poly.pdbx_strand_id
1 'polypeptide(L)' 'MPAYIKPFIKGDKVEQITLIFEKPISIRELVSMIKKANGKPRHTHQFTSPHYVYSHGEIIAVMLRCTCGRSKREFV' A
#
# COMPACT_ATOMS: atom_id res chain seq x y z
N MET A 1 -16.91 2.05 13.36
CA MET A 1 -16.63 3.00 14.45
C MET A 1 -17.06 4.37 13.98
N PRO A 2 -18.01 5.03 14.64
CA PRO A 2 -18.34 6.41 14.33
C PRO A 2 -17.14 7.30 14.69
N ALA A 3 -16.72 8.12 13.73
CA ALA A 3 -15.69 9.13 13.90
C ALA A 3 -16.14 10.37 13.14
N TYR A 4 -15.89 11.54 13.71
CA TYR A 4 -16.24 12.81 13.12
C TYR A 4 -15.00 13.45 12.49
N ILE A 5 -15.22 14.07 11.34
CA ILE A 5 -14.19 14.80 10.60
C ILE A 5 -14.47 16.28 10.82
N LYS A 6 -13.51 16.99 11.42
CA LYS A 6 -13.54 18.45 11.53
C LYS A 6 -12.48 19.05 10.61
N PRO A 7 -12.87 19.57 9.43
CA PRO A 7 -11.94 20.26 8.55
C PRO A 7 -11.62 21.66 9.07
N PHE A 8 -10.40 22.12 8.81
CA PHE A 8 -10.00 23.52 8.94
C PHE A 8 -9.90 24.11 7.53
N ILE A 9 -10.77 25.08 7.25
CA ILE A 9 -10.95 25.66 5.91
C ILE A 9 -10.37 27.06 5.90
N LYS A 10 -9.52 27.36 4.92
CA LYS A 10 -8.99 28.70 4.66
C LYS A 10 -9.28 29.07 3.21
N GLY A 11 -10.20 30.02 3.01
CA GLY A 11 -10.72 30.34 1.69
C GLY A 11 -11.50 29.15 1.11
N ASP A 12 -11.12 28.69 -0.08
CA ASP A 12 -11.68 27.55 -0.80
C ASP A 12 -10.92 26.24 -0.56
N LYS A 13 -9.91 26.24 0.33
CA LYS A 13 -9.04 25.09 0.59
C LYS A 13 -9.24 24.53 1.99
N VAL A 14 -9.16 23.20 2.09
CA VAL A 14 -9.01 22.50 3.37
C VAL A 14 -7.51 22.39 3.67
N GLU A 15 -7.03 23.08 4.70
CA GLU A 15 -5.61 23.03 5.09
C GLU A 15 -5.32 21.86 6.04
N GLN A 16 -6.29 21.51 6.89
CA GLN A 16 -6.12 20.45 7.89
C GLN A 16 -7.42 19.71 8.14
N ILE A 17 -7.31 18.44 8.54
CA ILE A 17 -8.42 17.62 9.01
C ILE A 17 -8.10 17.09 10.40
N THR A 18 -9.01 17.28 11.35
CA THR A 18 -8.97 16.64 12.67
C THR A 18 -9.96 15.48 12.70
N LEU A 19 -9.49 14.31 13.12
CA LEU A 19 -10.34 13.12 13.35
C LEU A 19 -10.66 13.02 14.84
N ILE A 20 -11.95 12.96 15.16
CA ILE A 20 -12.44 12.83 16.54
C ILE A 20 -13.14 11.48 16.66
N PHE A 21 -12.68 10.64 17.60
CA PHE A 21 -13.25 9.31 17.86
C PHE A 21 -14.14 9.36 19.10
N GLU A 22 -15.37 8.85 19.00
CA GLU A 22 -16.31 8.80 20.14
C GLU A 22 -15.85 7.85 21.25
N LYS A 23 -15.06 6.84 20.89
CA LYS A 23 -14.48 5.88 21.82
C LYS A 23 -12.97 5.91 21.68
N PRO A 24 -12.23 5.69 22.79
CA PRO A 24 -10.78 5.53 22.72
C PRO A 24 -10.43 4.43 21.71
N ILE A 25 -9.45 4.71 20.86
CA ILE A 25 -8.91 3.74 19.91
C ILE A 25 -7.59 3.21 20.41
N SER A 26 -7.27 1.97 20.10
CA SER A 26 -5.94 1.45 20.41
C SER A 26 -4.88 2.08 19.50
N ILE A 27 -3.66 2.22 20.02
CA ILE A 27 -2.51 2.68 19.21
C ILE A 27 -2.30 1.78 17.98
N ARG A 28 -2.55 0.47 18.11
CA ARG A 28 -2.44 -0.50 17.02
C ARG A 28 -3.42 -0.21 15.88
N GLU A 29 -4.66 0.14 16.21
CA GLU A 29 -5.68 0.53 15.24
C GLU A 29 -5.32 1.85 14.54
N LEU A 30 -4.86 2.85 15.30
CA LEU A 30 -4.40 4.12 14.74
C LEU A 30 -3.25 3.92 13.73
N VAL A 31 -2.23 3.14 14.10
CA VAL A 31 -1.11 2.83 13.21
C VAL A 31 -1.58 2.09 11.96
N SER A 32 -2.52 1.16 12.09
CA SER A 32 -3.12 0.47 10.93
C SER A 32 -3.88 1.44 10.02
N MET A 33 -4.64 2.38 10.58
CA MET A 33 -5.34 3.41 9.81
C MET A 33 -4.36 4.33 9.07
N ILE A 34 -3.31 4.81 9.74
CA ILE A 34 -2.27 5.64 9.12
C ILE A 34 -1.56 4.88 8.01
N LYS A 35 -1.22 3.59 8.21
CA LYS A 35 -0.62 2.75 7.17
C LYS A 35 -1.55 2.53 5.97
N LYS A 36 -2.87 2.49 6.19
CA LYS A 36 -3.85 2.42 5.10
C LYS A 36 -3.97 3.75 4.36
N ALA A 37 -3.98 4.88 5.08
CA ALA A 37 -4.09 6.21 4.50
C ALA A 37 -2.82 6.63 3.73
N ASN A 38 -1.64 6.34 4.29
CA ASN A 38 -0.34 6.56 3.64
C ASN A 38 0.07 5.40 2.72
N GLY A 39 -0.69 4.32 2.71
CA GLY A 39 -0.41 3.16 1.87
C GLY A 39 -0.53 3.56 0.41
N LYS A 40 0.53 3.32 -0.38
CA LYS A 40 0.50 3.45 -1.84
C LYS A 40 -0.82 2.86 -2.37
N PRO A 41 -1.48 3.50 -3.35
CA PRO A 41 -2.75 3.01 -3.86
C PRO A 41 -2.63 1.52 -4.16
N ARG A 42 -3.61 0.75 -3.66
CA ARG A 42 -3.77 -0.65 -4.05
C ARG A 42 -3.93 -0.65 -5.56
N HIS A 43 -2.86 -0.97 -6.27
CA HIS A 43 -2.85 -1.14 -7.70
C HIS A 43 -2.79 -2.64 -7.99
N THR A 44 -3.38 -3.04 -9.09
CA THR A 44 -3.22 -4.39 -9.60
C THR A 44 -1.77 -4.56 -10.01
N HIS A 45 -1.12 -5.62 -9.51
CA HIS A 45 0.26 -5.89 -9.87
C HIS A 45 0.33 -6.33 -11.33
N GLN A 46 0.81 -5.42 -12.18
CA GLN A 46 1.25 -5.79 -13.52
C GLN A 46 2.72 -6.19 -13.45
N PHE A 47 2.96 -7.47 -13.70
CA PHE A 47 4.26 -8.12 -13.64
C PHE A 47 4.80 -8.19 -15.06
N THR A 48 5.66 -7.26 -15.47
CA THR A 48 6.06 -7.07 -16.89
C THR A 48 7.53 -7.32 -17.18
N SER A 49 8.38 -7.40 -16.15
CA SER A 49 9.84 -7.58 -16.33
C SER A 49 10.25 -9.00 -15.91
N PRO A 50 10.40 -9.95 -16.86
CA PRO A 50 10.90 -11.29 -16.57
C PRO A 50 12.41 -11.29 -16.37
N HIS A 51 12.85 -11.90 -15.28
CA HIS A 51 14.23 -12.26 -15.01
C HIS A 51 14.33 -13.79 -14.92
N TYR A 52 15.08 -14.40 -15.83
CA TYR A 52 15.27 -15.85 -15.85
C TYR A 52 16.28 -16.29 -14.79
N VAL A 53 15.93 -17.34 -14.04
CA VAL A 53 16.80 -17.97 -13.05
C VAL A 53 17.27 -19.29 -13.62
N TYR A 54 18.58 -19.47 -13.70
CA TYR A 54 19.20 -20.65 -14.31
C TYR A 54 19.81 -21.58 -13.24
N SER A 55 19.77 -22.88 -13.49
CA SER A 55 20.53 -23.90 -12.77
C SER A 55 21.05 -24.92 -13.77
N HIS A 56 22.34 -25.23 -13.74
CA HIS A 56 22.98 -26.19 -14.66
C HIS A 56 22.74 -25.90 -16.17
N GLY A 57 22.55 -24.62 -16.53
CA GLY A 57 22.26 -24.21 -17.91
C GLY A 57 20.78 -24.24 -18.29
N GLU A 58 19.90 -24.73 -17.41
CA GLU A 58 18.45 -24.78 -17.63
C GLU A 58 17.74 -23.66 -16.89
N ILE A 59 16.67 -23.11 -17.47
CA ILE A 59 15.80 -22.14 -16.80
C ILE A 59 14.93 -22.90 -15.79
N ILE A 60 15.08 -22.60 -14.51
CA ILE A 60 14.32 -23.24 -13.43
C ILE A 60 13.19 -22.36 -12.87
N ALA A 61 13.22 -21.06 -13.16
CA ALA A 61 12.16 -20.13 -12.77
C ALA A 61 12.23 -18.81 -13.55
N VAL A 62 11.09 -18.12 -13.60
CA VAL A 62 10.95 -16.74 -14.05
C VAL A 62 10.57 -15.87 -12.85
N MET A 63 11.38 -14.85 -12.58
CA MET A 63 11.12 -13.81 -11.59
C MET A 63 10.51 -12.61 -12.29
N LEU A 64 9.23 -12.34 -12.03
CA LEU A 64 8.55 -11.16 -12.54
C LEU A 64 8.55 -10.05 -11.50
N ARG A 65 8.83 -8.81 -11.92
CA ARG A 65 8.76 -7.62 -11.06
C ARG A 65 7.65 -6.66 -11.47
N CYS A 66 7.01 -6.08 -10.47
CA CYS A 66 6.09 -4.95 -10.61
C CYS A 66 6.85 -3.65 -10.29
N THR A 67 6.47 -2.54 -10.92
CA THR A 67 7.08 -1.21 -10.70
C THR A 67 7.00 -0.71 -9.25
N CYS A 68 6.11 -1.28 -8.44
CA CYS A 68 6.02 -1.00 -7.01
C CYS A 68 7.05 -1.73 -6.14
N GLY A 69 7.89 -2.60 -6.72
CA GLY A 69 8.91 -3.38 -6.03
C GLY A 69 8.47 -4.78 -5.60
N ARG A 70 7.21 -5.17 -5.83
CA ARG A 70 6.75 -6.54 -5.57
C ARG A 70 7.31 -7.50 -6.63
N SER A 71 7.77 -8.67 -6.21
CA SER A 71 8.22 -9.74 -7.11
C SER A 71 7.34 -10.98 -6.98
N LYS A 72 7.22 -11.73 -8.08
CA LYS A 72 6.55 -13.03 -8.17
C LYS A 72 7.52 -14.01 -8.82
N ARG A 73 7.64 -15.22 -8.27
CA ARG A 73 8.43 -16.31 -8.85
C ARG A 73 7.46 -17.33 -9.45
N GLU A 74 7.70 -17.70 -10.69
CA GLU A 74 6.99 -18.78 -11.39
C GLU A 74 8.02 -19.86 -11.75
N PHE A 75 7.73 -21.11 -11.41
CA PHE A 75 8.59 -22.25 -11.77
C PHE A 75 8.27 -22.68 -13.20
N VAL A 76 9.31 -23.05 -13.95
CA VAL A 76 9.21 -23.60 -15.31
C VAL A 76 9.16 -25.12 -15.23
#